data_AF-A0A8T4S5Y5-F1
#
_entry.id   AF-A0A8T4S5Y5-F1
#
_cell.length_a   1.000
_cell.length_b   1.000
_cell.length_c   1.000
_cell.angle_alpha   90.00
_cell.angle_beta   90.00
_cell.angle_gamma   90.00
#
_symmetry.space_group_name_H-M   'P 1'
#
loop_
_entity.id
_entity.type
_entity.pdbx_description
1 polymer ?
#
loop_
_entity_poly.entity_id
_entity_poly.type
_entity_poly.pdbx_seq_one_letter_code
_entity_poly.pdbx_strand_id
1 'polypeptide(L)'
;MAIITGFTVWAQTYPLYSIVLVSFLITLFTTVIYKYVSDQKTMKILKDEIKLLQKEMKEVKDNPKKILDKQKELMEKNFSMMKHSLKPSLYTALPLLLIFYFIRNVYINTGAVLFNLTWIWAYIIFSIIFSLIIRKIMKVY
;
A
#
# COMPACT_ATOMS: atom_id res chain seq x y z
N MET A 1 21.95 -19.50 8.63
CA MET A 1 20.92 -20.54 8.43
C MET A 1 20.10 -20.84 9.70
N ALA A 2 20.71 -20.94 10.89
CA ALA A 2 20.00 -21.26 12.14
C ALA A 2 18.84 -20.29 12.54
N ILE A 3 18.95 -19.00 12.22
CA ILE A 3 17.91 -18.00 12.52
C ILE A 3 16.65 -18.21 11.66
N ILE A 4 16.84 -18.54 10.37
CA ILE A 4 15.73 -18.79 9.44
C ILE A 4 14.98 -20.05 9.88
N THR A 5 15.70 -21.10 10.25
CA THR A 5 15.10 -22.35 10.73
C THR A 5 14.38 -22.19 12.07
N GLY A 6 14.91 -21.38 12.99
CA GLY A 6 14.25 -21.08 14.25
C GLY A 6 12.93 -20.33 14.06
N PHE A 7 12.93 -19.32 13.17
CA PHE A 7 11.71 -18.59 12.82
C PHE A 7 10.67 -19.50 12.17
N THR A 8 11.06 -20.36 11.21
CA THR A 8 10.10 -21.25 10.53
C THR A 8 9.43 -22.22 11.51
N VAL A 9 10.21 -22.78 12.44
CA VAL A 9 9.66 -23.69 13.47
C VAL A 9 8.67 -22.94 14.36
N TRP A 10 9.07 -21.80 14.91
CA TRP A 10 8.16 -20.98 15.74
C TRP A 10 6.89 -20.56 14.99
N ALA A 11 7.04 -20.15 13.73
CA ALA A 11 5.93 -19.73 12.90
C ALA A 11 4.92 -20.84 12.65
N GLN A 12 5.39 -22.08 12.48
CA GLN A 12 4.53 -23.25 12.30
C GLN A 12 3.88 -23.71 13.62
N THR A 13 4.57 -23.55 14.76
CA THR A 13 4.00 -23.86 16.08
C THR A 13 2.92 -22.87 16.50
N TYR A 14 3.13 -21.57 16.23
CA TYR A 14 2.23 -20.49 16.65
C TYR A 14 1.79 -19.61 15.47
N PRO A 15 1.02 -20.16 14.52
CA PRO A 15 0.74 -19.52 13.23
C PRO A 15 -0.01 -18.18 13.32
N LEU A 16 -0.87 -18.01 14.32
CA LEU A 16 -1.60 -16.77 14.51
C LEU A 16 -0.68 -15.63 14.99
N TYR A 17 0.13 -15.88 16.02
CA TYR A 17 1.02 -14.87 16.57
C TYR A 17 2.13 -14.50 15.58
N SER A 18 2.65 -15.51 14.88
CA SER A 18 3.67 -15.33 13.87
C SER A 18 3.14 -14.54 12.67
N ILE A 19 1.93 -14.82 12.18
CA ILE A 19 1.38 -14.07 11.04
C ILE A 19 1.07 -12.62 11.40
N VAL A 20 0.57 -12.35 12.61
CA VAL A 20 0.33 -10.99 13.10
C VAL A 20 1.64 -10.20 13.15
N LEU A 21 2.69 -10.77 13.75
CA LEU A 21 4.00 -10.13 13.85
C LEU A 21 4.62 -9.88 12.47
N VAL A 22 4.54 -10.87 11.59
CA VAL A 22 5.06 -10.80 10.21
C VAL A 22 4.32 -9.74 9.41
N SER A 23 2.99 -9.74 9.43
CA SER A 23 2.15 -8.72 8.79
C SER A 23 2.51 -7.32 9.28
N PHE A 24 2.70 -7.14 10.58
CA PHE A 24 3.11 -5.85 11.14
C PHE A 24 4.47 -5.39 10.60
N LEU A 25 5.50 -6.23 10.72
CA LEU A 25 6.87 -5.90 10.29
C LEU A 25 6.95 -5.59 8.80
N ILE A 26 6.27 -6.38 7.96
CA ILE A 26 6.25 -6.17 6.51
C ILE A 26 5.51 -4.89 6.16
N THR A 27 4.36 -4.65 6.80
CA THR A 27 3.59 -3.43 6.54
C THR A 27 4.38 -2.20 6.96
N LEU A 28 5.10 -2.26 8.07
CA LEU A 28 6.01 -1.21 8.52
C LEU A 28 7.13 -0.98 7.50
N PHE A 29 7.84 -2.03 7.11
CA PHE A 29 8.95 -1.97 6.17
C PHE A 29 8.52 -1.41 4.80
N THR A 30 7.45 -1.95 4.22
CA THR A 30 6.92 -1.49 2.92
C THR A 30 6.42 -0.05 2.99
N THR A 31 5.80 0.37 4.10
CA THR A 31 5.35 1.76 4.28
C THR A 31 6.52 2.73 4.44
N VAL A 32 7.59 2.31 5.14
CA VAL A 32 8.84 3.07 5.25
C VAL A 32 9.47 3.27 3.89
N ILE A 33 9.65 2.19 3.11
CA ILE A 33 10.19 2.28 1.74
C ILE A 33 9.32 3.19 0.90
N TYR A 34 7.99 2.99 0.91
CA TYR A 34 7.08 3.83 0.14
C TYR A 34 7.25 5.32 0.49
N LYS A 35 7.36 5.65 1.77
CA LYS A 35 7.54 7.04 2.22
C LYS A 35 8.81 7.68 1.69
N TYR A 36 9.92 6.96 1.68
CA TYR A 36 11.22 7.49 1.24
C TYR A 36 11.38 7.48 -0.28
N VAL A 37 10.77 6.52 -0.97
CA VAL A 37 10.83 6.40 -2.43
C VAL A 37 9.80 7.33 -3.11
N SER A 38 8.67 7.61 -2.46
CA SER A 38 7.65 8.51 -2.98
C SER A 38 7.92 9.97 -2.60
N ASP A 39 7.83 10.87 -3.59
CA ASP A 39 7.86 12.31 -3.35
C ASP A 39 6.54 12.77 -2.73
N GLN A 40 6.50 12.74 -1.39
CA GLN A 40 5.34 13.13 -0.59
C GLN A 40 4.94 14.60 -0.83
N LYS A 41 5.88 15.49 -1.14
CA LYS A 41 5.60 16.91 -1.38
C LYS A 41 4.88 17.09 -2.70
N THR A 42 5.40 16.49 -3.77
CA THR A 42 4.79 16.54 -5.11
C THR A 42 3.41 15.86 -5.11
N MET A 43 3.26 14.74 -4.42
CA MET A 43 1.96 14.07 -4.28
C MET A 43 0.92 14.95 -3.58
N LYS A 44 1.32 15.68 -2.53
CA LYS A 44 0.43 16.62 -1.84
C LYS A 44 0.01 17.77 -2.75
N ILE A 45 0.96 18.40 -3.45
CA ILE A 45 0.68 19.50 -4.37
C ILE A 45 -0.29 19.06 -5.47
N LEU A 46 -0.03 17.91 -6.12
CA LEU A 46 -0.91 17.39 -7.17
C LEU A 46 -2.32 17.08 -6.66
N LYS A 47 -2.46 16.53 -5.45
CA LYS A 47 -3.77 16.31 -4.83
C LYS A 47 -4.52 17.61 -4.56
N ASP A 48 -3.82 18.64 -4.11
CA ASP A 48 -4.43 19.94 -3.82
C ASP A 48 -4.84 20.65 -5.12
N GLU A 49 -4.02 20.60 -6.18
CA GLU A 49 -4.36 21.09 -7.53
C GLU A 49 -5.57 20.35 -8.13
N ILE A 50 -5.60 19.02 -8.04
CA ILE A 50 -6.74 18.21 -8.50
C ILE A 50 -8.04 18.62 -7.77
N LYS A 51 -7.98 18.82 -6.46
CA LYS A 51 -9.14 19.28 -5.67
C LYS A 51 -9.59 20.68 -6.07
N LEU A 52 -8.64 21.58 -6.38
CA LEU A 52 -8.95 22.93 -6.82
C LEU A 52 -9.61 22.92 -8.20
N LEU A 53 -9.06 22.17 -9.16
CA LEU A 53 -9.66 21.98 -10.50
C LEU A 53 -11.07 21.38 -10.42
N GLN A 54 -11.28 20.41 -9.54
CA GLN A 54 -12.62 19.84 -9.31
C GLN A 54 -13.62 20.85 -8.74
N LYS A 55 -13.15 21.86 -7.99
CA LYS A 55 -14.01 22.97 -7.51
C LYS A 55 -14.31 23.95 -8.64
N GLU A 56 -13.29 24.39 -9.37
CA GLU A 56 -13.46 25.30 -10.52
C GLU A 56 -14.42 24.72 -11.57
N MET A 57 -14.33 23.43 -11.86
CA MET A 57 -15.27 22.73 -12.75
C MET A 57 -16.72 22.81 -12.29
N LYS A 58 -16.99 22.94 -10.98
CA LYS A 58 -18.35 23.12 -10.45
C LYS A 58 -18.87 24.53 -10.64
N GLU A 59 -17.98 25.51 -10.81
CA GLU A 59 -18.32 26.93 -11.02
C GLU A 59 -18.54 27.25 -12.51
N VAL A 60 -17.91 26.51 -13.41
CA VAL A 60 -18.03 26.72 -14.88
C VAL A 60 -18.99 25.75 -15.59
N LYS A 61 -19.94 25.15 -14.85
CA LYS A 61 -20.87 24.11 -15.34
C LYS A 61 -21.72 24.51 -16.56
N ASP A 62 -21.92 25.80 -16.78
CA ASP A 62 -22.76 26.30 -17.86
C ASP A 62 -21.98 26.60 -19.15
N ASN A 63 -20.65 26.41 -19.14
CA ASN A 63 -19.79 26.63 -20.30
C ASN A 63 -19.10 25.33 -20.75
N PRO A 64 -19.68 24.62 -21.74
CA PRO A 64 -19.15 23.34 -22.24
C PRO A 64 -17.70 23.39 -22.66
N LYS A 65 -17.26 24.51 -23.26
CA LYS A 65 -15.88 24.68 -23.74
C LYS A 65 -14.90 24.78 -22.58
N LYS A 66 -15.22 25.61 -21.57
CA LYS A 66 -14.39 25.73 -20.35
C LYS A 66 -14.35 24.44 -19.52
N ILE A 67 -15.44 23.68 -19.49
CA ILE A 67 -15.49 22.36 -18.85
C ILE A 67 -14.52 21.41 -19.53
N LEU A 68 -14.55 21.35 -20.87
CA LEU A 68 -13.66 20.50 -21.66
C LEU A 68 -12.18 20.81 -21.40
N ASP A 69 -11.84 22.09 -21.36
CA ASP A 69 -10.47 22.53 -21.07
C ASP A 69 -10.04 22.13 -19.65
N LYS A 70 -10.90 22.37 -18.64
CA LYS A 70 -10.63 21.97 -17.25
C LYS A 70 -10.58 20.46 -17.05
N GLN A 71 -11.37 19.69 -17.82
CA GLN A 71 -11.33 18.24 -17.80
C GLN A 71 -10.02 17.69 -18.38
N LYS A 72 -9.50 18.29 -19.46
CA LYS A 72 -8.17 17.95 -19.99
C LYS A 72 -7.08 18.23 -18.96
N GLU A 73 -7.11 19.41 -18.33
CA GLU A 73 -6.18 19.79 -17.26
C GLU A 73 -6.25 18.80 -16.08
N LEU A 74 -7.46 18.44 -15.64
CA LEU A 74 -7.68 17.43 -14.60
C LEU A 74 -7.10 16.07 -14.98
N MET A 75 -7.28 15.64 -16.24
CA MET A 75 -6.74 14.38 -16.74
C MET A 75 -5.21 14.39 -16.73
N GLU A 76 -4.58 15.47 -17.19
CA GLU A 76 -3.12 15.65 -17.16
C GLU A 76 -2.56 15.60 -15.74
N LYS A 77 -3.22 16.28 -14.79
CA LYS A 77 -2.83 16.26 -13.38
C LYS A 77 -3.01 14.88 -12.74
N ASN A 78 -4.11 14.19 -13.03
CA ASN A 78 -4.31 12.81 -12.58
C ASN A 78 -3.24 11.87 -13.15
N PHE A 79 -2.87 12.04 -14.43
CA PHE A 79 -1.83 11.24 -15.06
C PHE A 79 -0.44 11.52 -14.46
N SER A 80 -0.13 12.78 -14.18
CA SER A 80 1.08 13.16 -13.44
C SER A 80 1.10 12.52 -12.04
N MET A 81 0.01 12.63 -11.29
CA MET A 81 -0.14 12.00 -9.97
C MET A 81 0.05 10.48 -10.06
N MET A 82 -0.56 9.84 -11.06
CA MET A 82 -0.40 8.41 -11.30
C MET A 82 1.08 8.06 -11.54
N LYS A 83 1.79 8.78 -12.41
CA LYS A 83 3.23 8.56 -12.65
C LYS A 83 4.07 8.68 -11.36
N HIS A 84 3.79 9.69 -10.54
CA HIS A 84 4.46 9.89 -9.25
C HIS A 84 4.12 8.82 -8.22
N SER A 85 2.93 8.20 -8.29
CA SER A 85 2.54 7.07 -7.43
C SER A 85 3.00 5.70 -7.95
N LEU A 86 3.12 5.52 -9.27
CA LEU A 86 3.44 4.24 -9.89
C LEU A 86 4.89 3.85 -9.69
N LYS A 87 5.83 4.80 -9.83
CA LYS A 87 7.26 4.53 -9.59
C LYS A 87 7.48 3.94 -8.18
N PRO A 88 7.05 4.60 -7.08
CA PRO A 88 7.16 4.02 -5.73
C PRO A 88 6.41 2.70 -5.57
N SER A 89 5.21 2.57 -6.17
CA SER A 89 4.44 1.33 -6.10
C SER A 89 5.21 0.13 -6.66
N LEU A 90 5.81 0.27 -7.84
CA LEU A 90 6.61 -0.79 -8.48
C LEU A 90 7.86 -1.12 -7.65
N TYR A 91 8.53 -0.10 -7.12
CA TYR A 91 9.66 -0.30 -6.20
C TYR A 91 9.25 -1.02 -4.91
N THR A 92 8.03 -0.81 -4.40
CA THR A 92 7.53 -1.53 -3.22
C THR A 92 6.95 -2.91 -3.54
N ALA A 93 6.50 -3.14 -4.78
CA ALA A 93 5.99 -4.42 -5.22
C ALA A 93 7.10 -5.49 -5.30
N LEU A 94 8.31 -5.12 -5.74
CA LEU A 94 9.42 -6.07 -5.87
C LEU A 94 9.80 -6.71 -4.52
N PRO A 95 10.06 -5.95 -3.43
CA PRO A 95 10.30 -6.52 -2.11
C PRO A 95 9.08 -7.29 -1.58
N LEU A 96 7.86 -6.79 -1.83
CA LEU A 96 6.64 -7.45 -1.39
C LEU A 96 6.49 -8.85 -2.01
N LEU A 97 6.82 -9.02 -3.30
CA LEU A 97 6.78 -10.32 -3.97
C LEU A 97 7.81 -11.31 -3.41
N LEU A 98 9.03 -10.84 -3.13
CA LEU A 98 10.07 -11.67 -2.49
C LEU A 98 9.64 -12.13 -1.09
N ILE A 99 9.09 -11.21 -0.31
CA ILE A 99 8.56 -11.48 1.02
C ILE A 99 7.38 -12.46 0.94
N PHE A 100 6.47 -12.25 -0.02
CA PHE A 100 5.31 -13.11 -0.21
C PHE A 100 5.72 -14.53 -0.58
N TYR A 101 6.71 -14.70 -1.46
CA TYR A 101 7.29 -16.01 -1.78
C TYR A 101 7.85 -16.71 -0.53
N PHE A 102 8.58 -15.97 0.31
CA PHE A 102 9.12 -16.51 1.56
C PHE A 102 8.01 -16.96 2.52
N ILE A 103 7.04 -16.08 2.82
CA ILE A 103 5.91 -16.39 3.72
C ILE A 103 5.12 -17.59 3.22
N ARG A 104 4.83 -17.63 1.91
CA ARG A 104 4.14 -18.77 1.30
C ARG A 104 4.83 -20.08 1.66
N ASN A 105 6.15 -20.15 1.52
CA ASN A 105 6.90 -21.37 1.83
C ASN A 105 6.85 -21.75 3.32
N VAL A 106 6.71 -20.78 4.22
CA VAL A 106 6.59 -21.03 5.67
C VAL A 106 5.21 -21.57 6.04
N TYR A 107 4.14 -20.98 5.52
CA TYR A 107 2.77 -21.23 5.98
C TYR A 107 1.92 -22.14 5.09
N ILE A 108 2.43 -22.56 3.91
CA ILE A 108 1.66 -23.40 2.98
C ILE A 108 1.17 -24.71 3.60
N ASN A 109 1.93 -25.27 4.55
CA ASN A 109 1.61 -26.54 5.20
C ASN A 109 0.86 -26.37 6.54
N THR A 110 0.57 -25.14 6.97
CA THR A 110 0.02 -24.87 8.32
C THR A 110 -1.50 -24.99 8.39
N GLY A 111 -2.20 -25.01 7.25
CA GLY A 111 -3.67 -25.10 7.19
C GLY A 111 -4.37 -23.79 7.55
N ALA A 112 -5.51 -23.89 8.24
CA ALA A 112 -6.28 -22.71 8.68
C ALA A 112 -5.60 -22.04 9.88
N VAL A 113 -5.42 -20.72 9.81
CA VAL A 113 -4.74 -19.91 10.83
C VAL A 113 -5.73 -19.12 11.69
N LEU A 114 -6.85 -18.66 11.11
CA LEU A 114 -7.83 -17.81 11.80
C LEU A 114 -9.24 -18.10 11.29
N PHE A 115 -10.16 -18.60 12.12
CA PHE A 115 -11.56 -18.84 11.72
C PHE A 115 -11.73 -19.53 10.36
N ASN A 116 -11.01 -20.63 10.12
CA ASN A 116 -10.95 -21.35 8.83
C ASN A 116 -10.30 -20.58 7.66
N LEU A 117 -9.81 -19.36 7.89
CA LEU A 117 -9.01 -18.60 6.93
C LEU A 117 -7.60 -19.16 6.87
N THR A 118 -7.13 -19.35 5.64
CA THR A 118 -5.73 -19.65 5.37
C THR A 118 -4.84 -18.45 5.67
N TRP A 119 -3.53 -18.70 5.76
CA TRP A 119 -2.52 -17.68 6.07
C TRP A 119 -2.62 -16.43 5.18
N ILE A 120 -2.97 -16.58 3.89
CA ILE A 120 -3.03 -15.44 2.95
C ILE A 120 -4.10 -14.43 3.36
N TRP A 121 -5.29 -14.90 3.73
CA TRP A 121 -6.40 -14.04 4.12
C TRP A 121 -6.14 -13.36 5.46
N ALA A 122 -5.63 -14.12 6.44
CA ALA A 122 -5.21 -13.55 7.72
C ALA A 122 -4.15 -12.45 7.52
N TYR A 123 -3.11 -12.72 6.69
CA TYR A 123 -2.08 -11.75 6.35
C TYR A 123 -2.65 -10.47 5.71
N ILE A 124 -3.56 -10.60 4.75
CA ILE A 124 -4.20 -9.46 4.06
C ILE A 124 -5.01 -8.62 5.06
N ILE A 125 -5.83 -9.24 5.91
CA ILE A 125 -6.65 -8.51 6.88
C ILE A 125 -5.77 -7.74 7.86
N PHE A 126 -4.78 -8.40 8.47
CA PHE A 126 -3.87 -7.75 9.41
C PHE A 126 -3.04 -6.64 8.75
N SER A 127 -2.52 -6.88 7.53
CA SER A 127 -1.74 -5.88 6.81
C SER A 127 -2.57 -4.64 6.45
N ILE A 128 -3.84 -4.78 6.07
CA ILE A 128 -4.73 -3.63 5.84
C ILE A 128 -4.88 -2.82 7.12
N ILE A 129 -5.23 -3.46 8.24
CA ILE A 129 -5.41 -2.80 9.55
C ILE A 129 -4.12 -2.07 9.95
N PHE A 130 -2.97 -2.73 9.91
CA PHE A 130 -1.70 -2.12 10.23
C PHE A 130 -1.35 -0.98 9.27
N SER A 131 -1.66 -1.11 7.98
CA SER A 131 -1.34 -0.07 7.00
C SER A 131 -2.09 1.22 7.28
N LEU A 132 -3.35 1.13 7.70
CA LEU A 132 -4.16 2.30 8.05
C LEU A 132 -3.56 3.03 9.26
N ILE A 133 -3.12 2.28 10.27
CA ILE A 133 -2.49 2.82 11.48
C ILE A 133 -1.13 3.47 11.13
N ILE A 134 -0.25 2.72 10.47
CA ILE A 134 1.12 3.15 10.18
C ILE A 134 1.14 4.33 9.21
N ARG A 135 0.32 4.33 8.15
CA ARG A 135 0.24 5.46 7.21
C ARG A 135 -0.22 6.74 7.90
N LYS A 136 -1.16 6.64 8.84
CA LYS A 136 -1.64 7.78 9.63
C LYS A 136 -0.53 8.33 10.54
N ILE A 137 0.19 7.46 11.24
CA ILE A 137 1.32 7.86 12.11
C ILE A 137 2.44 8.49 11.28
N MET A 138 2.78 7.89 10.13
CA MET A 138 3.90 8.31 9.30
C MET A 138 3.58 9.48 8.36
N LYS A 139 2.32 9.95 8.31
CA LYS A 139 1.82 11.00 7.40
C LYS A 139 2.16 10.71 5.93
N VAL A 140 1.92 9.46 5.52
CA VAL A 140 2.12 9.02 4.13
C VAL A 140 0.82 9.27 3.37
N TYR A 141 0.90 10.08 2.31
CA TYR A 141 -0.25 10.50 1.50
C TYR A 141 -0.36 9.70 0.20
#